data_AF-A0A2V7D4R3-F1
#
_entry.id   AF-A0A2V7D4R3-F1
#
_cell.length_a   1.000
_cell.length_b   1.000
_cell.length_c   1.000
_cell.angle_alpha   90.00
_cell.angle_beta   90.00
_cell.angle_gamma   90.00
#
_symmetry.space_group_name_H-M   'P 1'
#
loop_
_entity.id
_entity.type
_entity.pdbx_description
1 polymer ?
#
loop_
_entity_poly.entity_id
_entity_poly.type
_entity_poly.pdbx_seq_one_letter_code
_entity_poly.pdbx_strand_id
1 'polypeptide(L)'
;MTRRILVSVSALLLSGCASETVVTKPAASTSTASPPPAPAAAPAPKPSTTSPSGVLRPEVPAAEEQRLLESARQNIGDVARAVGELEGRSLKPPQQEALKTAKSFLDQARSALDQRDYQRAANLASKARALTHDLAGATK
;
A
#
# COMPACT_ATOMS: atom_id res chain seq x y z
N MET A 1 45.56 15.91 8.98
CA MET A 1 45.65 14.45 9.24
C MET A 1 44.41 13.79 8.67
N THR A 2 44.59 13.02 7.60
CA THR A 2 43.51 12.42 6.80
C THR A 2 43.25 10.99 7.27
N ARG A 3 42.03 10.67 7.70
CA ARG A 3 41.60 9.28 7.89
C ARG A 3 40.21 9.09 7.29
N ARG A 4 40.19 8.61 6.04
CA ARG A 4 39.01 8.03 5.38
C ARG A 4 39.07 6.53 5.66
N ILE A 5 38.10 6.00 6.40
CA ILE A 5 37.93 4.57 6.61
C ILE A 5 36.65 4.19 5.85
N LEU A 6 36.84 3.46 4.76
CA LEU A 6 35.80 2.99 3.85
C LEU A 6 35.61 1.51 4.18
N VAL A 7 34.60 1.19 4.98
CA VAL A 7 34.20 -0.20 5.24
C VAL A 7 32.96 -0.47 4.40
N SER A 8 33.18 -1.16 3.29
CA SER A 8 32.15 -1.72 2.43
C SER A 8 31.86 -3.14 2.93
N VAL A 9 30.64 -3.40 3.39
CA VAL A 9 30.17 -4.77 3.66
C VAL A 9 28.87 -4.96 2.89
N SER A 10 28.98 -5.68 1.78
CA SER A 10 27.89 -6.06 0.89
C SER A 10 27.01 -7.13 1.54
N ALA A 11 25.70 -6.94 1.37
CA ALA A 11 24.64 -7.79 1.88
C ALA A 11 24.52 -9.13 1.12
N LEU A 12 24.26 -10.18 1.88
CA LEU A 12 23.81 -11.53 1.54
C LEU A 12 22.53 -11.68 2.41
N LEU A 13 21.32 -12.05 1.95
CA LEU A 13 20.93 -13.19 1.13
C LEU A 13 19.39 -13.25 0.93
N LEU A 14 19.00 -14.02 -0.09
CA LEU A 14 17.86 -14.97 -0.18
C LEU A 14 16.42 -14.43 -0.25
N SER A 15 15.95 -14.35 -1.51
CA SER A 15 14.55 -14.44 -1.89
C SER A 15 14.28 -15.87 -2.40
N GLY A 16 13.22 -16.52 -1.91
CA GLY A 16 12.79 -17.84 -2.38
C GLY A 16 11.35 -18.12 -1.99
N CYS A 17 10.45 -18.01 -2.97
CA CYS A 17 9.01 -18.25 -2.86
C CYS A 17 8.70 -19.74 -2.62
N ALA A 18 7.87 -20.03 -1.63
CA ALA A 18 7.13 -21.27 -1.54
C ALA A 18 5.66 -20.92 -1.33
N SER A 19 4.80 -21.35 -2.26
CA SER A 19 3.35 -21.37 -2.06
C SER A 19 2.86 -22.69 -2.63
N GLU A 20 2.83 -23.67 -1.75
CA GLU A 20 2.20 -24.97 -1.90
C GLU A 20 0.80 -24.88 -1.29
N THR A 21 -0.26 -25.18 -2.06
CA THR A 21 -1.58 -25.47 -1.49
C THR A 21 -2.34 -26.50 -2.34
N VAL A 22 -2.20 -27.77 -1.94
CA VAL A 22 -3.26 -28.68 -1.46
C VAL A 22 -4.60 -28.75 -2.22
N VAL A 23 -4.75 -29.87 -2.94
CA VAL A 23 -5.84 -30.88 -2.95
C VAL A 23 -7.15 -30.56 -2.19
N THR A 24 -8.30 -30.75 -2.86
CA THR A 24 -9.64 -31.19 -2.36
C THR A 24 -10.59 -31.12 -3.57
N LYS A 25 -11.47 -32.04 -3.97
CA LYS A 25 -12.01 -33.34 -3.50
C LYS A 25 -12.84 -33.94 -4.68
N PRO A 26 -12.96 -35.28 -4.83
CA PRO A 26 -13.75 -35.91 -5.89
C PRO A 26 -15.22 -36.10 -5.49
N ALA A 27 -16.14 -35.96 -6.45
CA ALA A 27 -17.51 -36.48 -6.35
C ALA A 27 -17.96 -37.01 -7.71
N ALA A 28 -18.36 -38.29 -7.72
CA ALA A 28 -18.88 -39.02 -8.86
C ALA A 28 -20.39 -38.84 -9.01
N SER A 29 -20.89 -39.01 -10.25
CA SER A 29 -21.92 -40.00 -10.64
C SER A 29 -22.96 -39.49 -11.67
N THR A 30 -22.84 -40.07 -12.87
CA THR A 30 -23.92 -40.62 -13.74
C THR A 30 -25.23 -39.85 -13.97
N SER A 31 -25.46 -39.46 -15.22
CA SER A 31 -26.76 -39.69 -15.88
C SER A 31 -26.61 -39.84 -17.40
N THR A 32 -27.21 -40.91 -17.89
CA THR A 32 -27.28 -41.41 -19.26
C THR A 32 -28.46 -40.76 -19.99
N ALA A 33 -28.27 -40.27 -21.24
CA ALA A 33 -29.24 -40.35 -22.34
C ALA A 33 -28.74 -39.65 -23.62
N SER A 34 -28.92 -40.29 -24.78
CA SER A 34 -28.80 -39.77 -26.17
C SER A 34 -29.80 -40.56 -27.04
N PRO A 35 -30.13 -40.18 -28.29
CA PRO A 35 -30.24 -38.87 -28.98
C PRO A 35 -31.59 -38.76 -29.76
N PRO A 36 -31.83 -37.74 -30.64
CA PRO A 36 -31.98 -38.00 -32.09
C PRO A 36 -31.41 -36.87 -33.02
N PRO A 37 -31.47 -36.96 -34.38
CA PRO A 37 -30.44 -36.46 -35.31
C PRO A 37 -30.64 -35.04 -35.93
N ALA A 38 -29.58 -34.59 -36.63
CA ALA A 38 -29.20 -33.30 -37.26
C ALA A 38 -30.12 -32.76 -38.40
N PRO A 39 -29.81 -31.69 -39.21
CA PRO A 39 -28.67 -30.75 -39.23
C PRO A 39 -29.01 -29.25 -39.52
N ALA A 40 -28.12 -28.30 -39.19
CA ALA A 40 -27.97 -27.05 -39.95
C ALA A 40 -26.62 -26.38 -39.64
N ALA A 41 -25.74 -26.34 -40.64
CA ALA A 41 -24.49 -25.60 -40.60
C ALA A 41 -24.78 -24.09 -40.55
N ALA A 42 -24.23 -23.39 -39.56
CA ALA A 42 -24.11 -21.94 -39.56
C ALA A 42 -22.62 -21.58 -39.42
N PRO A 43 -22.12 -20.59 -40.19
CA PRO A 43 -20.70 -20.31 -40.32
C PRO A 43 -20.12 -19.62 -39.07
N ALA A 44 -19.02 -20.14 -38.52
CA ALA A 44 -18.00 -19.29 -37.91
C ALA A 44 -17.20 -18.63 -39.06
N PRO A 45 -16.63 -17.41 -38.95
CA PRO A 45 -16.01 -16.84 -37.75
C PRO A 45 -16.17 -15.31 -37.56
N LYS A 46 -15.84 -14.81 -36.37
CA LYS A 46 -14.94 -13.65 -36.16
C LYS A 46 -14.55 -13.64 -34.66
N PRO A 47 -13.28 -13.92 -34.30
CA PRO A 47 -12.81 -13.56 -32.98
C PRO A 47 -12.70 -12.05 -32.95
N SER A 48 -13.74 -11.39 -32.42
CA SER A 48 -13.61 -10.01 -31.99
C SER A 48 -12.53 -9.99 -30.93
N THR A 49 -11.37 -9.49 -31.34
CA THR A 49 -10.22 -9.17 -30.51
C THR A 49 -10.68 -8.02 -29.60
N THR A 50 -11.39 -8.35 -28.52
CA THR A 50 -11.59 -7.41 -27.43
C THR A 50 -10.23 -7.30 -26.76
N SER A 51 -9.54 -6.21 -27.08
CA SER A 51 -8.30 -5.77 -26.45
C SER A 51 -8.35 -6.08 -24.95
N PRO A 52 -7.27 -6.67 -24.37
CA PRO A 52 -7.16 -6.70 -22.92
C PRO A 52 -7.07 -5.23 -22.49
N SER A 53 -8.19 -4.64 -22.04
CA SER A 53 -8.18 -3.31 -21.44
C SER A 53 -7.25 -3.41 -20.25
N GLY A 54 -6.08 -2.82 -20.45
CA GLY A 54 -5.00 -2.81 -19.50
C GLY A 54 -5.41 -2.12 -18.22
N VAL A 55 -4.73 -2.55 -17.17
CA VAL A 55 -4.64 -1.94 -15.84
C VAL A 55 -5.87 -2.18 -14.95
N LEU A 56 -5.73 -3.23 -14.13
CA LEU A 56 -6.44 -3.42 -12.87
C LEU A 56 -6.08 -2.26 -11.90
N ARG A 57 -6.62 -1.05 -12.12
CA ARG A 57 -6.62 -0.01 -11.09
C ARG A 57 -7.97 -0.07 -10.40
N PRO A 58 -8.04 -0.46 -9.11
CA PRO A 58 -9.25 -0.29 -8.33
C PRO A 58 -9.62 1.20 -8.35
N GLU A 59 -10.74 1.53 -8.99
CA GLU A 59 -11.30 2.87 -8.92
C GLU A 59 -11.85 3.05 -7.49
N VAL A 60 -11.29 4.00 -6.74
CA VAL A 60 -11.74 4.29 -5.39
C VAL A 60 -13.10 4.99 -5.50
N PRO A 61 -14.18 4.46 -4.89
CA PRO A 61 -15.48 5.11 -4.94
C PRO A 61 -15.41 6.51 -4.32
N ALA A 62 -16.17 7.48 -4.85
CA ALA A 62 -16.15 8.87 -4.36
C ALA A 62 -16.41 9.02 -2.85
N ALA A 63 -17.24 8.15 -2.26
CA ALA A 63 -17.48 8.12 -0.82
C ALA A 63 -16.22 7.72 -0.01
N GLU A 64 -15.41 6.82 -0.56
CA GLU A 64 -14.14 6.41 0.04
C GLU A 64 -13.07 7.49 -0.14
N GLU A 65 -13.03 8.18 -1.29
CA GLU A 65 -12.15 9.34 -1.48
C GLU A 65 -12.42 10.43 -0.45
N GLN A 66 -13.69 10.74 -0.17
CA GLN A 66 -14.07 11.71 0.84
C GLN A 66 -13.63 11.28 2.25
N ARG A 67 -13.74 9.99 2.58
CA ARG A 67 -13.24 9.45 3.86
C ARG A 67 -11.72 9.55 3.96
N LEU A 68 -11.00 9.25 2.89
CA LEU A 68 -9.55 9.36 2.82
C LEU A 68 -9.09 10.81 2.97
N LEU A 69 -9.77 11.76 2.31
CA LEU A 69 -9.52 13.19 2.43
C LEU A 69 -9.67 13.67 3.88
N GLU A 70 -10.80 13.35 4.52
CA GLU A 70 -11.05 13.74 5.90
C GLU A 70 -10.02 13.14 6.86
N SER A 71 -9.75 11.84 6.71
CA SER A 71 -8.75 11.13 7.51
C SER A 71 -7.35 11.72 7.34
N ALA A 72 -6.95 12.04 6.11
CA ALA A 72 -5.67 12.67 5.82
C ALA A 72 -5.55 14.04 6.50
N ARG A 73 -6.58 14.90 6.37
CA ARG A 73 -6.61 16.24 6.97
C ARG A 73 -6.51 16.18 8.50
N GLN A 74 -7.31 15.32 9.13
CA GLN A 74 -7.29 15.14 10.57
C GLN A 74 -5.90 14.68 11.05
N ASN A 75 -5.36 13.63 10.44
CA ASN A 75 -4.05 13.09 10.83
C ASN A 75 -2.92 14.11 10.58
N ILE A 76 -2.95 14.87 9.48
CA ILE A 76 -1.96 15.94 9.21
C ILE A 76 -2.00 17.00 10.33
N GLY A 77 -3.21 17.40 10.77
CA GLY A 77 -3.37 18.35 11.87
C GLY A 77 -2.85 17.80 13.20
N ASP A 78 -3.13 16.54 13.51
CA ASP A 78 -2.66 15.87 14.72
C ASP A 78 -1.13 15.76 14.75
N VAL A 79 -0.54 15.31 13.64
CA VAL A 79 0.91 15.17 13.49
C VAL A 79 1.60 16.53 13.59
N ALA A 80 1.08 17.57 12.94
CA ALA A 80 1.67 18.91 13.00
C ALA A 80 1.74 19.45 14.43
N ARG A 81 0.69 19.22 15.23
CA ARG A 81 0.67 19.58 16.65
C ARG A 81 1.68 18.77 17.46
N ALA A 82 1.68 17.45 17.30
CA ALA A 82 2.60 16.56 18.01
C ALA A 82 4.07 16.85 17.68
N VAL A 83 4.40 17.15 16.42
CA VAL A 83 5.74 17.57 16.00
C VAL A 83 6.16 18.84 16.75
N GLY A 84 5.30 19.87 16.78
CA GLY A 84 5.61 21.13 17.49
C GLY A 84 5.85 20.92 18.98
N GLU A 85 5.08 20.03 19.63
CA GLU A 85 5.30 19.68 21.03
C GLU A 85 6.61 18.90 21.25
N LEU A 86 6.96 17.98 20.35
CA LEU A 86 8.16 17.14 20.44
C LEU A 86 9.44 17.93 20.15
N GLU A 87 9.38 18.95 19.29
CA GLU A 87 10.52 19.84 18.98
C GLU A 87 11.00 20.63 20.21
N GLY A 88 10.10 20.90 21.17
CA GLY A 88 10.46 21.54 22.44
C GLY A 88 11.10 20.60 23.47
N ARG A 89 11.17 19.29 23.21
CA ARG A 89 11.68 18.29 24.17
C ARG A 89 13.15 17.96 23.90
N SER A 90 13.86 17.59 24.97
CA SER A 90 15.21 17.04 24.85
C SER A 90 15.16 15.58 24.39
N LEU A 91 15.29 15.35 23.09
CA LEU A 91 15.26 14.03 22.46
C LEU A 91 16.65 13.40 22.37
N LYS A 92 16.75 12.09 22.60
CA LYS A 92 17.98 11.31 22.35
C LYS A 92 18.22 11.19 20.83
N PRO A 93 19.46 10.93 20.35
CA PRO A 93 19.74 10.88 18.91
C PRO A 93 18.81 9.95 18.09
N PRO A 94 18.46 8.73 18.54
CA PRO A 94 17.50 7.89 17.81
C PRO A 94 16.09 8.51 17.73
N GLN A 95 15.67 9.23 18.77
CA GLN A 95 14.37 9.92 18.82
C GLN A 95 14.34 11.14 17.90
N GLN A 96 15.48 11.85 17.76
CA GLN A 96 15.62 12.97 16.83
C GLN A 96 15.48 12.50 15.37
N GLU A 97 16.11 11.38 15.00
CA GLU A 97 15.97 10.82 13.65
C GLU A 97 14.54 10.33 13.35
N ALA A 98 13.88 9.74 14.35
CA ALA A 98 12.47 9.38 14.22
C ALA A 98 11.57 10.62 14.06
N LEU A 99 11.84 11.72 14.80
CA LEU A 99 11.10 12.98 14.64
C LEU A 99 11.32 13.58 13.24
N LYS A 100 12.56 13.57 12.74
CA LYS A 100 12.89 14.00 11.37
C LYS A 100 12.15 13.17 10.32
N THR A 101 12.04 11.86 10.53
CA THR A 101 11.27 10.96 9.66
C THR A 101 9.78 11.29 9.69
N ALA A 102 9.21 11.54 10.87
CA ALA A 102 7.82 11.95 11.00
C ALA A 102 7.53 13.27 10.26
N LYS A 103 8.44 14.26 10.34
CA LYS A 103 8.35 15.52 9.59
C LYS A 103 8.37 15.29 8.08
N SER A 104 9.26 14.43 7.59
CA SER A 104 9.31 14.08 6.18
C SER A 104 8.00 13.45 5.69
N PHE A 105 7.40 12.55 6.47
CA PHE A 105 6.08 12.00 6.13
C PHE A 105 4.97 13.04 6.17
N LEU A 106 5.00 13.98 7.12
CA LEU A 106 4.05 15.09 7.19
C LEU A 106 4.11 15.96 5.92
N ASP A 107 5.31 16.33 5.49
CA ASP A 107 5.51 17.16 4.29
C ASP A 107 5.08 16.44 3.00
N GLN A 108 5.39 15.14 2.91
CA GLN A 108 4.93 14.32 1.79
C GLN A 108 3.41 14.11 1.81
N ALA A 109 2.79 13.98 2.98
CA ALA A 109 1.34 13.86 3.11
C ALA A 109 0.62 15.12 2.63
N ARG A 110 1.15 16.31 2.99
CA ARG A 110 0.67 17.61 2.50
C ARG A 110 0.79 17.71 0.98
N SER A 111 1.97 17.36 0.44
CA SER A 111 2.21 17.37 -1.00
C SER A 111 1.28 16.42 -1.76
N ALA A 112 1.03 15.22 -1.23
CA ALA A 112 0.10 14.26 -1.82
C ALA A 112 -1.35 14.76 -1.76
N LEU A 113 -1.73 15.46 -0.68
CA LEU A 113 -3.05 16.07 -0.54
C LEU A 113 -3.28 17.15 -1.60
N ASP A 114 -2.28 18.00 -1.84
CA ASP A 114 -2.32 19.04 -2.87
C ASP A 114 -2.44 18.44 -4.28
N GLN A 115 -1.84 17.26 -4.50
CA GLN A 115 -1.94 16.48 -5.73
C GLN A 115 -3.24 15.67 -5.84
N ARG A 116 -4.14 15.76 -4.85
CA ARG A 116 -5.37 14.95 -4.73
C ARG A 116 -5.13 13.44 -4.68
N ASP A 117 -3.93 13.01 -4.30
CA ASP A 117 -3.60 11.62 -4.02
C ASP A 117 -3.97 11.31 -2.56
N TYR A 118 -5.29 11.20 -2.31
CA TYR A 118 -5.84 11.07 -0.96
C TYR A 118 -5.43 9.77 -0.28
N GLN A 119 -5.30 8.68 -1.03
CA GLN A 119 -4.85 7.40 -0.48
C GLN A 119 -3.42 7.51 0.02
N ARG A 120 -2.51 8.10 -0.77
CA ARG A 120 -1.13 8.31 -0.35
C ARG A 120 -1.04 9.30 0.81
N ALA A 121 -1.79 10.40 0.76
CA ALA A 121 -1.84 11.39 1.83
C ALA A 121 -2.27 10.77 3.17
N ALA A 122 -3.35 9.98 3.18
CA ALA A 122 -3.84 9.29 4.37
C ALA A 122 -2.82 8.30 4.94
N ASN A 123 -2.17 7.51 4.07
CA ASN A 123 -1.15 6.54 4.48
C ASN A 123 0.09 7.21 5.08
N LEU A 124 0.60 8.27 4.46
CA LEU A 124 1.76 9.03 4.95
C LEU A 124 1.44 9.71 6.28
N ALA A 125 0.27 10.35 6.38
CA ALA A 125 -0.17 11.00 7.61
C ALA A 125 -0.34 10.00 8.77
N SER A 126 -0.91 8.81 8.49
CA SER A 126 -1.03 7.73 9.49
C SER A 126 0.33 7.23 9.99
N LYS A 127 1.31 7.03 9.09
CA LYS A 127 2.69 6.66 9.44
C LYS A 127 3.35 7.72 10.32
N ALA A 128 3.21 8.99 9.95
CA ALA A 128 3.74 10.10 10.75
C ALA A 128 3.10 10.13 12.14
N ARG A 129 1.77 9.92 12.22
CA ARG A 129 1.02 9.89 13.48
C ARG A 129 1.52 8.79 14.41
N ALA A 130 1.68 7.58 13.91
CA ALA A 130 2.22 6.45 14.68
C ALA A 130 3.61 6.79 15.25
N LEU A 131 4.52 7.30 14.41
CA LEU A 131 5.87 7.70 14.87
C LEU A 131 5.82 8.78 15.95
N THR A 132 5.00 9.81 15.78
CA THR A 132 4.88 10.88 16.80
C THR A 132 4.26 10.39 18.09
N HIS A 133 3.32 9.45 18.03
CA HIS A 133 2.72 8.83 19.21
C HIS A 133 3.74 8.00 19.99
N ASP A 134 4.52 7.17 19.29
CA ASP A 134 5.58 6.35 19.90
C ASP A 134 6.66 7.23 20.53
N LEU A 135 7.06 8.32 19.86
CA LEU A 135 7.98 9.32 20.40
C LEU A 135 7.44 10.02 21.65
N ALA A 136 6.17 10.40 21.65
CA ALA A 136 5.54 11.03 22.81
C ALA A 136 5.51 10.09 24.02
N GLY A 137 5.29 8.79 23.79
CA GLY A 137 5.37 7.76 24.83
C GLY A 137 6.79 7.48 25.32
N ALA A 138 7.79 7.55 24.44
CA ALA A 138 9.20 7.29 24.78
C ALA A 138 9.94 8.47 25.42
N THR A 139 9.32 9.65 25.50
CA THR A 139 9.93 10.91 25.97
C THR A 139 9.23 11.51 27.18
N LYS A 140 8.20 10.84 27.67
CA LYS A 140 7.53 11.13 28.93
C LYS A 140 8.33 10.58 30.10
#